data_AF-A0A9P3WIN4-F1
#
_entry.id   AF-A0A9P3WIN4-F1
#
_cell.length_a   1.000
_cell.length_b   1.000
_cell.length_c   1.000
_cell.angle_alpha   90.00
_cell.angle_beta   90.00
_cell.angle_gamma   90.00
#
_symmetry.space_group_name_H-M   'P 1'
#
loop_
_entity.id
_entity.type
_entity.pdbx_description
1 polymer ?
#
loop_
_entity_poly.entity_id
_entity_poly.type
_entity_poly.pdbx_seq_one_letter_code
_entity_poly.pdbx_strand_id
1 'polypeptide(L)'
;MESSPSWGLIDVFIWKVVSDKFGGGIGYIQKFKDAWVIHNKNAIRTAAERYSLPVELLAGVCWIEVGGDPNFIDRVAFEVRAFDWSGPAFVDRHLTITNPPEKTSFGFVSMQLRTAARTLGLDVSKMDMNQLRTLANCLEKDVYNINLVAQHLRQLADYDKLPSALSMEDVRIIGARYNRGIIPTLEEIKRNTSYGDFIVNHWQRFSRLIWG
;
A
#
# COMPACT_ATOMS: atom_id res chain seq x y z
N MET A 1 11.17 8.39 20.28
CA MET A 1 10.62 7.60 19.16
C MET A 1 11.48 7.93 17.97
N GLU A 2 12.24 6.95 17.48
CA GLU A 2 12.95 7.12 16.19
C GLU A 2 11.90 7.26 15.09
N SER A 3 12.11 8.21 14.17
CA SER A 3 11.28 8.35 12.98
C SER A 3 11.44 7.13 12.09
N SER A 4 10.35 6.68 11.47
CA SER A 4 10.40 5.63 10.45
C SER A 4 11.44 5.96 9.37
N PRO A 5 12.11 4.95 8.79
CA PRO A 5 12.98 5.16 7.64
C PRO A 5 12.24 5.94 6.55
N SER A 6 12.81 7.06 6.12
CA SER A 6 12.24 7.90 5.07
C SER A 6 12.75 7.49 3.69
N TRP A 7 11.91 7.65 2.68
CA TRP A 7 12.28 7.47 1.27
C TRP A 7 12.06 8.78 0.52
N GLY A 8 13.15 9.45 0.14
CA GLY A 8 13.12 10.76 -0.51
C GLY A 8 13.60 10.73 -1.96
N LEU A 9 13.63 11.92 -2.58
CA LEU A 9 14.08 12.08 -3.97
C LEU A 9 15.54 11.65 -4.18
N ILE A 10 16.40 11.82 -3.17
CA ILE A 10 17.79 11.37 -3.19
C ILE A 10 17.85 9.84 -3.22
N ASP A 11 17.00 9.16 -2.44
CA ASP A 11 16.92 7.71 -2.42
C ASP A 11 16.43 7.14 -3.76
N VAL A 12 15.45 7.80 -4.38
CA VAL A 12 15.00 7.46 -5.75
C VAL A 12 16.13 7.62 -6.75
N PHE A 13 16.92 8.69 -6.66
CA PHE A 13 18.07 8.90 -7.52
C PHE A 13 19.14 7.80 -7.34
N ILE A 14 19.50 7.48 -6.08
CA ILE A 14 20.46 6.41 -5.79
C ILE A 14 19.94 5.07 -6.30
N TRP A 15 18.66 4.78 -6.07
CA TRP A 15 18.05 3.53 -6.54
C TRP A 15 18.06 3.41 -8.07
N LYS A 16 17.66 4.46 -8.80
CA LYS A 16 17.42 4.39 -10.25
C LYS A 16 18.64 4.71 -11.11
N VAL A 17 19.57 5.52 -10.61
CA VAL A 17 20.66 6.12 -11.40
C VAL A 17 22.03 5.61 -10.97
N VAL A 18 22.25 5.43 -9.66
CA VAL A 18 23.52 4.88 -9.18
C VAL A 18 23.54 3.37 -9.45
N SER A 19 24.64 2.87 -10.01
CA SER A 19 24.75 1.44 -10.30
C SER A 19 24.88 0.60 -9.03
N ASP A 20 24.50 -0.67 -9.12
CA ASP A 20 24.59 -1.63 -8.02
C ASP A 20 26.01 -1.74 -7.43
N LYS A 21 27.05 -1.56 -8.27
CA LYS A 21 28.47 -1.58 -7.85
C LYS A 21 28.82 -0.43 -6.89
N PHE A 22 28.10 0.68 -6.98
CA PHE A 22 28.28 1.86 -6.13
C PHE A 22 27.17 2.00 -5.08
N GLY A 23 26.45 0.90 -4.81
CA GLY A 23 25.45 0.84 -3.74
C GLY A 23 24.05 1.29 -4.14
N GLY A 24 23.77 1.51 -5.43
CA GLY A 24 22.41 1.75 -5.94
C GLY A 24 21.65 0.47 -6.30
N GLY A 25 20.64 0.60 -7.16
CA GLY A 25 19.91 -0.54 -7.73
C GLY A 25 19.08 -1.36 -6.74
N ILE A 26 18.86 -2.63 -7.07
CA ILE A 26 17.90 -3.50 -6.34
C ILE A 26 18.29 -3.66 -4.88
N GLY A 27 19.58 -3.80 -4.58
CA GLY A 27 20.07 -3.92 -3.22
C GLY A 27 19.76 -2.71 -2.35
N TYR A 28 19.75 -1.50 -2.92
CA TYR A 28 19.45 -0.26 -2.20
C TYR A 28 17.99 -0.22 -1.72
N ILE A 29 17.03 -0.40 -2.63
CA ILE A 29 15.61 -0.41 -2.29
C ILE A 29 15.26 -1.57 -1.35
N GLN A 30 15.87 -2.75 -1.52
CA GLN A 30 15.61 -3.89 -0.64
C GLN A 30 16.05 -3.63 0.80
N LYS A 31 17.20 -2.97 1.02
CA LYS A 31 17.67 -2.59 2.37
C LYS A 31 16.72 -1.62 3.04
N PHE A 32 16.22 -0.63 2.30
CA PHE A 32 15.23 0.30 2.81
C PHE A 32 13.94 -0.42 3.21
N LYS A 33 13.41 -1.28 2.33
CA LYS A 33 12.20 -2.06 2.59
C LYS A 33 12.34 -2.96 3.82
N ASP A 34 13.49 -3.63 3.96
CA ASP A 34 13.79 -4.45 5.15
C ASP A 34 13.81 -3.59 6.42
N ALA A 35 14.53 -2.47 6.40
CA ALA A 35 14.64 -1.56 7.54
C ALA A 35 13.26 -1.03 7.98
N TRP A 36 12.41 -0.67 7.02
CA TRP A 36 11.06 -0.18 7.30
C TRP A 36 10.18 -1.27 7.94
N VAL A 37 10.23 -2.51 7.43
CA VAL A 37 9.49 -3.64 8.03
C VAL A 37 10.00 -3.98 9.42
N ILE A 38 11.32 -3.99 9.63
CA ILE A 38 11.94 -4.24 10.94
C ILE A 38 11.51 -3.17 11.95
N HIS A 39 11.56 -1.89 11.56
CA HIS A 39 11.12 -0.78 12.40
C HIS A 39 9.65 -0.93 12.83
N ASN A 40 8.79 -1.35 11.89
CA ASN A 40 7.34 -1.46 12.10
C ASN A 40 6.86 -2.84 12.58
N LYS A 41 7.75 -3.79 12.90
CA LYS A 41 7.40 -5.20 13.14
C LYS A 41 6.34 -5.41 14.23
N ASN A 42 6.35 -4.59 15.28
CA ASN A 42 5.35 -4.67 16.35
C ASN A 42 3.94 -4.24 15.89
N ALA A 43 3.86 -3.19 15.07
CA ALA A 43 2.60 -2.74 14.49
C ALA A 43 2.05 -3.77 13.50
N ILE A 44 2.93 -4.36 12.68
CA ILE A 44 2.58 -5.45 11.75
C ILE A 44 2.04 -6.65 12.51
N ARG A 45 2.72 -7.12 13.57
CA ARG A 45 2.25 -8.23 14.41
C ARG A 45 0.87 -7.97 15.01
N THR A 46 0.70 -6.80 15.62
CA THR A 46 -0.56 -6.41 16.26
C THR A 46 -1.72 -6.34 15.25
N ALA A 47 -1.47 -5.77 14.07
CA ALA A 47 -2.48 -5.68 13.02
C ALA A 47 -2.80 -7.06 12.42
N ALA A 48 -1.80 -7.91 12.18
CA ALA A 48 -2.00 -9.25 11.68
C ALA A 48 -2.85 -10.09 12.64
N GLU A 49 -2.56 -10.05 13.94
CA GLU A 49 -3.36 -10.72 14.97
C GLU A 49 -4.80 -10.22 14.99
N ARG A 50 -4.99 -8.89 15.03
CA ARG A 50 -6.31 -8.24 15.04
C ARG A 50 -7.20 -8.70 13.88
N TYR A 51 -6.62 -8.88 12.71
CA TYR A 51 -7.34 -9.27 11.49
C TYR A 51 -7.15 -10.76 11.13
N SER A 52 -6.66 -11.57 12.08
CA SER A 52 -6.44 -13.02 11.93
C SER A 52 -5.60 -13.42 10.72
N LEU A 53 -4.68 -12.57 10.28
CA LEU A 53 -3.81 -12.82 9.12
C LEU A 53 -2.50 -13.49 9.55
N PRO A 54 -1.90 -14.34 8.71
CA PRO A 54 -0.50 -14.68 8.84
C PRO A 54 0.35 -13.41 8.83
N VAL A 55 1.25 -13.25 9.80
CA VAL A 55 2.05 -12.02 9.91
C VAL A 55 2.99 -11.82 8.73
N GLU A 56 3.49 -12.91 8.14
CA GLU A 56 4.36 -12.90 6.97
C GLU A 56 3.62 -12.42 5.72
N LEU A 57 2.32 -12.68 5.59
CA LEU A 57 1.50 -12.14 4.50
C LEU A 57 1.45 -10.62 4.60
N LEU A 58 1.09 -10.08 5.77
CA LEU A 58 1.01 -8.63 5.97
C LEU A 58 2.39 -7.97 5.80
N ALA A 59 3.44 -8.57 6.35
CA ALA A 59 4.81 -8.10 6.18
C ALA A 59 5.24 -8.09 4.71
N GLY A 60 4.89 -9.13 3.94
CA GLY A 60 5.18 -9.21 2.52
C GLY A 60 4.50 -8.13 1.70
N VAL A 61 3.22 -7.87 1.96
CA VAL A 61 2.48 -6.77 1.34
C VAL A 61 3.12 -5.43 1.68
N CYS A 62 3.36 -5.13 2.97
CA CYS A 62 4.04 -3.90 3.36
C CYS A 62 5.41 -3.72 2.69
N TRP A 63 6.20 -4.80 2.61
CA TRP A 63 7.53 -4.77 1.98
C TRP A 63 7.47 -4.51 0.47
N ILE A 64 6.49 -5.09 -0.24
CA ILE A 64 6.33 -4.86 -1.68
C ILE A 64 5.99 -3.39 -1.96
N GLU A 65 5.09 -2.83 -1.16
CA GLU A 65 4.54 -1.49 -1.37
C GLU A 65 5.48 -0.36 -0.90
N VAL A 66 6.32 -0.59 0.11
CA VAL A 66 7.14 0.48 0.69
C VAL A 66 8.31 0.94 -0.18
N GLY A 67 8.36 2.24 -0.48
CA GLY A 67 9.35 2.79 -1.43
C GLY A 67 9.16 2.33 -2.87
N GLY A 68 8.02 1.69 -3.18
CA GLY A 68 7.75 1.02 -4.46
C GLY A 68 7.20 1.91 -5.58
N ASP A 69 6.81 3.16 -5.30
CA ASP A 69 6.12 3.98 -6.30
C ASP A 69 6.81 5.34 -6.57
N PRO A 70 7.29 5.59 -7.81
CA PRO A 70 7.59 6.92 -8.33
C PRO A 70 6.40 7.91 -8.25
N ASN A 71 5.19 7.43 -7.96
CA ASN A 71 4.01 8.25 -7.61
C ASN A 71 4.19 9.07 -6.32
N PHE A 72 5.35 9.07 -5.66
CA PHE A 72 5.68 10.17 -4.74
C PHE A 72 5.61 11.56 -5.43
N ILE A 73 5.82 11.63 -6.75
CA ILE A 73 5.52 12.82 -7.57
C ILE A 73 4.01 13.20 -7.50
N ASP A 74 3.12 12.23 -7.27
CA ASP A 74 1.70 12.48 -7.13
C ASP A 74 1.33 13.26 -5.88
N ARG A 75 2.20 13.46 -4.87
CA ARG A 75 1.90 14.42 -3.79
C ARG A 75 1.93 15.87 -4.29
N VAL A 76 2.93 16.21 -5.12
CA VAL A 76 2.99 17.51 -5.80
C VAL A 76 1.83 17.61 -6.78
N ALA A 77 1.57 16.55 -7.54
CA ALA A 77 0.45 16.55 -8.47
C ALA A 77 -0.92 16.51 -7.76
N PHE A 78 -1.04 15.99 -6.53
CA PHE A 78 -2.24 16.00 -5.71
C PHE A 78 -2.48 17.38 -5.12
N GLU A 79 -1.45 18.09 -4.62
CA GLU A 79 -1.64 19.47 -4.17
C GLU A 79 -1.94 20.40 -5.36
N VAL A 80 -1.30 20.19 -6.51
CA VAL A 80 -1.65 20.88 -7.77
C VAL A 80 -3.07 20.54 -8.23
N ARG A 81 -3.48 19.27 -8.18
CA ARG A 81 -4.85 18.81 -8.53
C ARG A 81 -5.89 19.29 -7.52
N ALA A 82 -5.62 19.20 -6.22
CA ALA A 82 -6.50 19.65 -5.16
C ALA A 82 -6.70 21.17 -5.18
N PHE A 83 -5.70 21.92 -5.67
CA PHE A 83 -5.82 23.33 -5.97
C PHE A 83 -6.64 23.57 -7.25
N ASP A 84 -6.38 22.83 -8.34
CA ASP A 84 -7.12 22.87 -9.61
C ASP A 84 -8.64 22.55 -9.42
N TRP A 85 -8.96 21.68 -8.46
CA TRP A 85 -10.33 21.23 -8.10
C TRP A 85 -10.86 21.87 -6.79
N SER A 86 -10.37 23.06 -6.42
CA SER A 86 -10.85 23.82 -5.24
C SER A 86 -11.86 24.91 -5.59
N GLY A 87 -12.28 25.00 -6.86
CA GLY A 87 -13.17 26.04 -7.37
C GLY A 87 -14.67 25.70 -7.23
N PRO A 88 -15.56 26.64 -7.61
CA PRO A 88 -16.98 26.35 -7.76
C PRO A 88 -17.20 25.29 -8.85
N ALA A 89 -18.17 24.39 -8.67
CA ALA A 89 -18.41 23.21 -9.55
C ALA A 89 -18.53 23.50 -11.08
N PHE A 90 -18.85 24.74 -11.45
CA PHE A 90 -18.86 25.19 -12.85
C PHE A 90 -17.44 25.31 -13.44
N VAL A 91 -16.48 25.81 -12.64
CA VAL A 91 -15.08 26.02 -13.00
C VAL A 91 -14.35 24.66 -13.11
N ASP A 92 -14.54 23.81 -12.10
CA ASP A 92 -13.94 22.46 -12.04
C ASP A 92 -14.36 21.55 -13.22
N ARG A 93 -15.55 21.78 -13.79
CA ARG A 93 -16.08 20.96 -14.90
C ARG A 93 -15.59 21.43 -16.30
N HIS A 94 -15.07 22.65 -16.43
CA HIS A 94 -14.78 23.25 -17.73
C HIS A 94 -13.33 23.74 -17.91
N LEU A 95 -12.51 23.79 -16.86
CA LEU A 95 -11.19 24.43 -16.89
C LEU A 95 -10.03 23.62 -16.30
N THR A 96 -10.27 22.43 -15.74
CA THR A 96 -9.21 21.60 -15.15
C THR A 96 -8.45 20.79 -16.20
N ILE A 97 -7.11 20.80 -16.15
CA ILE A 97 -6.22 20.07 -17.07
C ILE A 97 -5.86 18.67 -16.51
N THR A 98 -6.19 18.42 -15.25
CA THR A 98 -5.71 17.27 -14.48
C THR A 98 -6.81 16.24 -14.15
N ASN A 99 -6.45 14.96 -13.99
CA ASN A 99 -7.39 13.90 -13.59
C ASN A 99 -7.96 14.14 -12.18
N PRO A 100 -9.21 13.73 -11.89
CA PRO A 100 -9.82 13.92 -10.58
C PRO A 100 -9.01 13.30 -9.41
N PRO A 101 -8.89 13.99 -8.26
CA PRO A 101 -8.00 13.62 -7.15
C PRO A 101 -8.33 12.27 -6.48
N GLU A 102 -9.54 11.76 -6.64
CA GLU A 102 -10.00 10.47 -6.11
C GLU A 102 -9.42 9.22 -6.80
N LYS A 103 -8.40 9.41 -7.65
CA LYS A 103 -7.62 8.35 -8.31
C LYS A 103 -6.16 8.25 -7.81
N THR A 104 -5.75 9.05 -6.84
CA THR A 104 -4.36 9.10 -6.37
C THR A 104 -4.08 8.15 -5.18
N SER A 105 -2.90 7.52 -5.15
CA SER A 105 -2.41 6.62 -4.08
C SER A 105 -1.58 7.35 -3.02
N PHE A 106 -1.67 6.95 -1.75
CA PHE A 106 -1.01 7.64 -0.62
C PHE A 106 -0.29 6.71 0.33
N GLY A 107 0.79 7.22 0.93
CA GLY A 107 1.52 6.60 2.04
C GLY A 107 2.66 5.67 1.62
N PHE A 108 3.48 5.27 2.59
CA PHE A 108 4.56 4.28 2.44
C PHE A 108 4.04 2.89 2.05
N VAL A 109 2.74 2.68 1.95
CA VAL A 109 2.15 1.48 1.36
C VAL A 109 1.08 2.00 0.41
N SER A 110 1.22 1.72 -0.89
CA SER A 110 0.56 2.33 -2.05
C SER A 110 -0.95 2.08 -2.14
N MET A 111 -1.70 2.27 -1.06
CA MET A 111 -3.14 2.14 -1.05
C MET A 111 -3.79 3.40 -1.63
N GLN A 112 -4.58 3.22 -2.67
CA GLN A 112 -5.40 4.28 -3.27
C GLN A 112 -6.34 4.89 -2.22
N LEU A 113 -6.53 6.23 -2.18
CA LEU A 113 -7.50 6.85 -1.24
C LEU A 113 -8.88 6.23 -1.36
N ARG A 114 -9.26 5.89 -2.59
CA ARG A 114 -10.54 5.25 -2.87
C ARG A 114 -10.64 3.88 -2.21
N THR A 115 -9.58 3.08 -2.25
CA THR A 115 -9.52 1.79 -1.58
C THR A 115 -9.53 2.00 -0.07
N ALA A 116 -8.71 2.90 0.46
CA ALA A 116 -8.65 3.25 1.88
C ALA A 116 -10.03 3.67 2.43
N ALA A 117 -10.69 4.61 1.76
CA ALA A 117 -12.02 5.08 2.12
C ALA A 117 -13.06 3.96 2.05
N ARG A 118 -13.07 3.14 0.99
CA ARG A 118 -13.97 1.98 0.88
C ARG A 118 -13.74 0.97 2.00
N THR A 119 -12.49 0.70 2.35
CA THR A 119 -12.12 -0.19 3.47
C THR A 119 -12.65 0.34 4.80
N LEU A 120 -12.67 1.66 4.98
CA LEU A 120 -13.25 2.35 6.14
C LEU A 120 -14.78 2.49 6.08
N GLY A 121 -15.44 2.00 5.03
CA GLY A 121 -16.89 2.16 4.83
C GLY A 121 -17.32 3.58 4.43
N LEU A 122 -16.38 4.41 3.95
CA LEU A 122 -16.62 5.78 3.52
C LEU A 122 -16.98 5.84 2.03
N ASP A 123 -17.91 6.74 1.69
CA ASP A 123 -18.28 7.04 0.31
C ASP A 123 -17.47 8.22 -0.22
N VAL A 124 -16.40 7.89 -0.96
CA VAL A 124 -15.45 8.87 -1.54
C VAL A 124 -16.16 9.92 -2.39
N SER A 125 -17.26 9.56 -3.06
CA SER A 125 -18.00 10.50 -3.92
C SER A 125 -18.74 11.59 -3.15
N LYS A 126 -18.82 11.44 -1.83
CA LYS A 126 -19.44 12.39 -0.89
C LYS A 126 -18.43 13.06 0.03
N MET A 127 -17.15 12.73 -0.10
CA MET A 127 -16.09 13.33 0.73
C MET A 127 -15.67 14.69 0.15
N ASP A 128 -15.52 15.68 1.02
CA ASP A 128 -14.93 16.95 0.64
C ASP A 128 -13.38 16.89 0.63
N MET A 129 -12.76 17.94 0.09
CA MET A 129 -11.30 18.01 -0.02
C MET A 129 -10.57 18.01 1.32
N ASN A 130 -11.16 18.53 2.39
CA ASN A 130 -10.55 18.51 3.72
C ASN A 130 -10.58 17.11 4.33
N GLN A 131 -11.67 16.37 4.11
CA GLN A 131 -11.78 14.97 4.51
C GLN A 131 -10.80 14.09 3.73
N LEU A 132 -10.63 14.33 2.43
CA LEU A 132 -9.62 13.63 1.61
C LEU A 132 -8.19 13.92 2.07
N ARG A 133 -7.86 15.19 2.37
CA ARG A 133 -6.55 15.56 2.95
C ARG A 133 -6.33 14.95 4.32
N THR A 134 -7.36 14.90 5.16
CA THR A 134 -7.27 14.26 6.47
C THR A 134 -6.98 12.77 6.34
N LEU A 135 -7.67 12.07 5.42
CA LEU A 135 -7.42 10.67 5.12
C LEU A 135 -5.98 10.46 4.61
N ALA A 136 -5.51 11.30 3.69
CA ALA A 136 -4.13 11.28 3.21
C ALA A 136 -3.11 11.42 4.35
N ASN A 137 -3.30 12.39 5.25
CA ASN A 137 -2.44 12.61 6.41
C ASN A 137 -2.47 11.43 7.40
N CYS A 138 -3.59 10.73 7.52
CA CYS A 138 -3.68 9.50 8.30
C CYS A 138 -2.87 8.37 7.65
N LEU A 139 -2.93 8.23 6.31
CA LEU A 139 -2.19 7.20 5.56
C LEU A 139 -0.67 7.40 5.55
N GLU A 140 -0.18 8.61 5.81
CA GLU A 140 1.25 8.88 6.03
C GLU A 140 1.76 8.29 7.36
N LYS A 141 0.87 7.96 8.31
CA LYS A 141 1.26 7.33 9.58
C LYS A 141 1.34 5.82 9.41
N ASP A 142 2.54 5.26 9.48
CA ASP A 142 2.81 3.83 9.29
C ASP A 142 1.84 2.91 10.04
N VAL A 143 1.64 3.13 11.34
CA VAL A 143 0.74 2.30 12.17
C VAL A 143 -0.70 2.31 11.64
N TYR A 144 -1.18 3.47 11.20
CA TYR A 144 -2.53 3.59 10.64
C TYR A 144 -2.61 2.86 9.29
N ASN A 145 -1.62 3.08 8.44
CA ASN A 145 -1.55 2.45 7.13
C ASN A 145 -1.49 0.91 7.24
N ILE A 146 -0.60 0.37 8.07
CA ILE A 146 -0.47 -1.07 8.34
C ILE A 146 -1.80 -1.68 8.80
N ASN A 147 -2.50 -1.02 9.72
CA ASN A 147 -3.80 -1.50 10.19
C ASN A 147 -4.84 -1.53 9.07
N LEU A 148 -4.84 -0.52 8.20
CA LEU A 148 -5.80 -0.42 7.12
C LEU A 148 -5.53 -1.43 5.99
N VAL A 149 -4.25 -1.70 5.70
CA VAL A 149 -3.83 -2.78 4.78
C VAL A 149 -4.24 -4.13 5.32
N ALA A 150 -4.02 -4.39 6.61
CA ALA A 150 -4.46 -5.62 7.26
C ALA A 150 -5.99 -5.79 7.22
N GLN A 151 -6.73 -4.71 7.51
CA GLN A 151 -8.18 -4.70 7.38
C GLN A 151 -8.62 -5.03 5.95
N HIS A 152 -7.97 -4.42 4.96
CA HIS A 152 -8.31 -4.64 3.56
C HIS A 152 -8.05 -6.09 3.12
N LEU A 153 -6.90 -6.67 3.48
CA LEU A 153 -6.58 -8.07 3.19
C LEU A 153 -7.62 -9.03 3.79
N ARG A 154 -8.09 -8.76 5.01
CA ARG A 154 -9.18 -9.54 5.62
C ARG A 154 -10.49 -9.39 4.85
N GLN A 155 -10.88 -8.16 4.49
CA GLN A 155 -12.08 -7.94 3.67
C GLN A 155 -12.01 -8.68 2.32
N LEU A 156 -10.83 -8.76 1.71
CA LEU A 156 -10.63 -9.53 0.47
C LEU A 156 -10.76 -11.04 0.71
N ALA A 157 -10.24 -11.56 1.83
CA ALA A 157 -10.43 -12.95 2.25
C ALA A 157 -11.90 -13.28 2.44
N ASP A 158 -12.64 -12.40 3.11
CA ASP A 158 -14.07 -12.57 3.36
C ASP A 158 -14.90 -12.47 2.07
N TYR A 159 -14.52 -11.56 1.15
CA TYR A 159 -15.14 -11.45 -0.18
C TYR A 159 -15.06 -12.76 -0.96
N ASP A 160 -13.90 -13.44 -0.91
CA ASP A 160 -13.68 -14.73 -1.54
C ASP A 160 -14.15 -15.93 -0.69
N LYS A 161 -14.78 -15.66 0.47
CA LYS A 161 -15.29 -16.65 1.41
C LYS A 161 -14.21 -17.63 1.90
N LEU A 162 -12.98 -17.15 2.06
CA LEU A 162 -11.87 -17.93 2.58
C LEU A 162 -11.99 -18.09 4.11
N PRO A 163 -11.42 -19.18 4.68
CA PRO A 163 -11.46 -19.40 6.12
C PRO A 163 -10.70 -18.32 6.90
N SER A 164 -11.03 -18.16 8.18
CA SER A 164 -10.29 -17.25 9.06
C SER A 164 -8.80 -17.65 9.18
N ALA A 165 -8.54 -18.94 9.31
CA ALA A 165 -7.21 -19.53 9.26
C ALA A 165 -6.80 -19.80 7.81
N LEU A 166 -5.98 -18.92 7.25
CA LEU A 166 -5.56 -18.98 5.85
C LEU A 166 -4.48 -20.05 5.64
N SER A 167 -4.70 -20.94 4.66
CA SER A 167 -3.67 -21.83 4.14
C SER A 167 -2.68 -21.07 3.24
N MET A 168 -1.58 -21.71 2.86
CA MET A 168 -0.64 -21.11 1.91
C MET A 168 -1.26 -20.82 0.54
N GLU A 169 -2.27 -21.59 0.14
CA GLU A 169 -3.01 -21.32 -1.09
C GLU A 169 -3.90 -20.08 -0.95
N ASP A 170 -4.56 -19.93 0.19
CA ASP A 170 -5.35 -18.74 0.50
C ASP A 170 -4.46 -17.49 0.51
N VAL A 171 -3.23 -17.59 1.04
CA VAL A 171 -2.22 -16.51 1.01
C VAL A 171 -1.88 -16.10 -0.43
N ARG A 172 -1.69 -17.06 -1.35
CA ARG A 172 -1.44 -16.73 -2.77
C ARG A 172 -2.59 -15.98 -3.40
N ILE A 173 -3.81 -16.49 -3.19
CA ILE A 173 -5.04 -15.91 -3.72
C ILE A 173 -5.21 -14.48 -3.19
N ILE A 174 -5.07 -14.26 -1.87
CA ILE A 174 -5.29 -12.95 -1.27
C ILE A 174 -4.19 -11.95 -1.59
N GLY A 175 -2.92 -12.38 -1.67
CA GLY A 175 -1.86 -11.52 -2.19
C GLY A 175 -2.14 -11.06 -3.63
N ALA A 176 -2.56 -11.97 -4.50
CA ALA A 176 -2.92 -11.64 -5.88
C ALA A 176 -4.18 -10.76 -5.97
N ARG A 177 -5.18 -11.02 -5.14
CA ARG A 177 -6.42 -10.22 -5.03
C ARG A 177 -6.12 -8.80 -4.55
N TYR A 178 -5.20 -8.61 -3.61
CA TYR A 178 -4.77 -7.29 -3.13
C TYR A 178 -4.21 -6.45 -4.29
N ASN A 179 -3.35 -7.04 -5.12
CA ASN A 179 -2.76 -6.35 -6.27
C ASN A 179 -3.75 -6.07 -7.41
N ARG A 180 -4.69 -6.99 -7.66
CA ARG A 180 -5.57 -6.96 -8.83
C ARG A 180 -6.99 -6.43 -8.55
N GLY A 181 -7.33 -6.24 -7.27
CA GLY A 181 -8.64 -5.78 -6.82
C GLY A 181 -9.78 -6.79 -7.00
N ILE A 182 -11.01 -6.30 -6.84
CA ILE A 182 -12.24 -7.10 -6.85
C ILE A 182 -12.91 -7.25 -8.22
N ILE A 183 -12.37 -6.60 -9.26
CA ILE A 183 -12.94 -6.66 -10.62
C ILE A 183 -12.79 -8.06 -11.23
N PRO A 184 -11.60 -8.72 -11.18
CA PRO A 184 -11.48 -10.09 -11.66
C PRO A 184 -12.29 -11.06 -10.80
N THR A 185 -12.79 -12.13 -11.40
CA THR A 185 -13.37 -13.27 -10.67
C THR A 185 -12.30 -14.03 -9.89
N LEU A 186 -12.71 -14.86 -8.92
CA LEU A 186 -11.77 -15.73 -8.18
C LEU A 186 -10.99 -16.67 -9.11
N GLU A 187 -11.64 -17.23 -10.13
CA GLU A 187 -10.97 -18.10 -11.11
C GLU A 187 -9.93 -17.34 -11.94
N GLU A 188 -10.17 -16.07 -12.27
CA GLU A 188 -9.18 -15.22 -12.93
C GLU A 188 -8.01 -14.83 -12.00
N ILE A 189 -8.25 -14.70 -10.69
CA ILE A 189 -7.18 -14.55 -9.70
C ILE A 189 -6.32 -15.81 -9.67
N LYS A 190 -6.93 -16.99 -9.51
CA LYS A 190 -6.20 -18.28 -9.44
C LYS A 190 -5.35 -18.57 -10.67
N ARG A 191 -5.74 -18.08 -11.86
CA ARG A 191 -4.93 -18.22 -13.09
C ARG A 191 -3.62 -17.42 -13.07
N ASN A 192 -3.51 -16.40 -12.22
CA ASN A 192 -2.28 -15.63 -12.07
C ASN A 192 -2.15 -15.11 -10.63
N THR A 193 -1.45 -15.90 -9.82
CA THR A 193 -1.15 -15.64 -8.41
C THR A 193 0.20 -14.96 -8.18
N SER A 194 0.88 -14.47 -9.23
CA SER A 194 2.29 -14.04 -9.19
C SER A 194 2.67 -13.11 -8.02
N TYR A 195 1.81 -12.15 -7.67
CA TYR A 195 2.03 -11.28 -6.51
C TYR A 195 2.00 -12.07 -5.18
N GLY A 196 1.01 -12.95 -5.00
CA GLY A 196 0.94 -13.83 -3.84
C GLY A 196 2.04 -14.89 -3.82
N ASP A 197 2.43 -15.41 -4.99
CA ASP A 197 3.55 -16.33 -5.14
C ASP A 197 4.86 -15.68 -4.72
N PHE A 198 5.08 -14.41 -5.05
CA PHE A 198 6.24 -13.67 -4.55
C PHE A 198 6.28 -13.70 -3.02
N ILE A 199 5.15 -13.43 -2.36
CA ILE A 199 5.08 -13.42 -0.89
C ILE A 199 5.41 -14.81 -0.32
N VAL A 200 4.78 -15.85 -0.87
CA VAL A 200 5.00 -17.24 -0.42
C VAL A 200 6.44 -17.70 -0.67
N ASN A 201 7.02 -17.38 -1.82
CA ASN A 201 8.40 -17.76 -2.15
C ASN A 201 9.43 -17.04 -1.26
N HIS A 202 9.08 -15.90 -0.69
CA HIS A 202 9.92 -15.14 0.24
C HIS A 202 9.47 -15.26 1.71
N TRP A 203 8.65 -16.26 2.04
CA TRP A 203 8.07 -16.43 3.39
C TRP A 203 9.11 -16.39 4.51
N GLN A 204 10.23 -17.11 4.33
CA GLN A 204 11.33 -17.14 5.30
C GLN A 204 12.03 -15.78 5.47
N ARG A 205 12.03 -14.92 4.44
CA ARG A 205 12.53 -13.55 4.58
C ARG A 205 11.63 -12.77 5.52
N PHE A 206 10.32 -12.77 5.27
CA PHE A 206 9.37 -12.00 6.07
C PHE A 206 9.31 -12.51 7.50
N SER A 207 9.36 -13.83 7.69
CA SER A 207 9.47 -14.43 9.02
C SER A 207 10.72 -13.94 9.76
N ARG A 208 11.90 -13.90 9.10
CA ARG A 208 13.12 -13.33 9.70
C ARG A 208 13.03 -11.84 9.99
N LEU A 209 12.38 -11.03 9.14
CA LEU A 209 12.24 -9.59 9.38
C LEU A 209 11.33 -9.28 10.59
N ILE A 210 10.36 -10.15 10.86
CA ILE A 210 9.40 -9.99 11.96
C ILE A 210 9.91 -10.58 13.27
N TRP A 211 10.58 -11.73 13.20
CA TRP A 211 10.92 -12.54 14.38
C TRP A 211 12.42 -12.55 14.72
N GLY A 212 13.28 -12.13 13.78
CA GLY A 212 14.69 -11.86 14.03
C GLY A 212 14.90 -10.56 14.82
#